data_AF-A0A8D5U3B8-F1
#
_entry.id   AF-A0A8D5U3B8-F1
#
_cell.length_a   1.000
_cell.length_b   1.000
_cell.length_c   1.000
_cell.angle_alpha   90.00
_cell.angle_beta   90.00
_cell.angle_gamma   90.00
#
_symmetry.space_group_name_H-M   'P 1'
#
loop_
_entity.id
_entity.type
_entity.pdbx_description
1 polymer ?
#
loop_
_entity_poly.entity_id
_entity_poly.type
_entity_poly.pdbx_seq_one_letter_code
_entity_poly.pdbx_strand_id
1 'polypeptide(L)'
;MTYINTYDKLCFPAEIYKIREGDRLLLHPATVKIGHSIVTFPPFSFLSNSCDNEVSSPAWIDDVEVRNHSNFKFLGGNEKVRGRLAPTTSAIPTLFTLYHLWDELELNINTHYEGIPILTLGEIPILTVLKGVVHICTLEMRNVFTAVASVVNYYLPDWDKVGVKNNYNIP
;
A
#
# COMPACT_ATOMS: atom_id res chain seq x y z
N MET A 1 12.00 7.72 -6.77
CA MET A 1 13.31 7.79 -6.09
C MET A 1 13.43 9.04 -5.25
N THR A 2 13.86 8.86 -3.99
CA THR A 2 14.12 9.90 -3.00
C THR A 2 15.49 9.66 -2.38
N TYR A 3 16.23 10.75 -2.15
CA TYR A 3 17.48 10.73 -1.40
C TYR A 3 17.16 10.80 0.08
N ILE A 4 17.59 9.80 0.85
CA ILE A 4 17.56 9.82 2.31
C ILE A 4 18.95 10.13 2.85
N ASN A 5 19.00 10.96 3.87
CA ASN A 5 20.22 11.42 4.51
C ASN A 5 20.44 10.71 5.86
N THR A 6 21.58 10.97 6.48
CA THR A 6 21.77 10.66 7.90
C THR A 6 20.65 11.32 8.72
N TYR A 7 20.15 10.65 9.75
CA TYR A 7 19.04 11.06 10.63
C TYR A 7 17.62 10.79 10.11
N ASP A 8 17.45 10.44 8.84
CA ASP A 8 16.15 9.96 8.36
C ASP A 8 15.78 8.64 9.03
N LYS A 9 14.49 8.40 9.28
CA LYS A 9 14.03 7.27 10.11
C LYS A 9 13.12 6.33 9.35
N LEU A 10 13.44 5.04 9.42
CA LEU A 10 12.71 3.96 8.76
C LEU A 10 12.07 3.00 9.77
N CYS A 11 10.93 2.44 9.41
CA CYS A 11 10.30 1.39 10.19
C CYS A 11 9.79 0.26 9.29
N PHE A 12 9.89 -0.96 9.80
CA PHE A 12 9.26 -2.11 9.19
C PHE A 12 7.74 -1.91 9.19
N PRO A 13 7.00 -2.52 8.24
CA PRO A 13 5.57 -2.25 8.13
C PRO A 13 4.77 -2.69 9.36
N ALA A 14 5.28 -3.64 10.16
CA ALA A 14 4.67 -4.07 11.41
C ALA A 14 4.94 -3.14 12.60
N GLU A 15 5.92 -2.23 12.49
CA GLU A 15 6.33 -1.32 13.57
C GLU A 15 5.54 0.00 13.56
N ILE A 16 4.79 0.28 12.49
CA ILE A 16 4.09 1.56 12.36
C ILE A 16 2.77 1.56 13.13
N TYR A 17 2.70 2.40 14.17
CA TYR A 17 1.48 2.58 14.95
C TYR A 17 0.52 3.61 14.35
N LYS A 18 1.02 4.51 13.49
CA LYS A 18 0.23 5.56 12.87
C LYS A 18 0.84 6.03 11.56
N ILE A 19 0.13 5.77 10.46
CA ILE A 19 0.44 6.33 9.14
C ILE A 19 -0.20 7.71 9.00
N ARG A 20 0.57 8.69 8.52
CA ARG A 20 0.16 10.09 8.33
C ARG A 20 0.36 10.51 6.88
N GLU A 21 -0.38 11.53 6.47
CA GLU A 21 -0.09 12.22 5.23
C GLU A 21 1.32 12.83 5.27
N GLY A 22 2.05 12.70 4.16
CA GLY A 22 3.46 13.08 4.06
C GLY A 22 4.45 12.01 4.50
N ASP A 23 4.02 10.94 5.19
CA ASP A 23 4.86 9.75 5.37
C ASP A 23 5.17 9.16 3.99
N ARG A 24 6.31 8.49 3.87
CA ARG A 24 6.75 7.89 2.60
C ARG A 24 6.82 6.38 2.75
N LEU A 25 6.38 5.67 1.73
CA LEU A 25 6.26 4.22 1.73
C LEU A 25 7.15 3.62 0.65
N LEU A 26 7.98 2.65 1.03
CA LEU A 26 8.93 2.00 0.14
C LEU A 26 8.22 1.12 -0.91
N LEU A 27 8.47 1.39 -2.18
CA LEU A 27 7.90 0.62 -3.29
C LEU A 27 8.68 -0.69 -3.52
N HIS A 28 9.99 -0.65 -3.29
CA HIS A 28 10.93 -1.76 -3.43
C HIS A 28 11.74 -1.95 -2.14
N PRO A 29 12.35 -3.13 -1.92
CA PRO A 29 13.22 -3.33 -0.78
C PRO A 29 14.37 -2.32 -0.78
N ALA A 30 14.67 -1.73 0.37
CA ALA A 30 15.79 -0.81 0.53
C ALA A 30 16.80 -1.37 1.52
N THR A 31 18.07 -1.34 1.16
CA THR A 31 19.16 -1.74 2.07
C THR A 31 19.90 -0.50 2.52
N VAL A 32 19.91 -0.26 3.83
CA VAL A 32 20.48 0.94 4.45
C VAL A 32 21.32 0.53 5.66
N LYS A 33 22.22 1.42 6.07
CA LYS A 33 23.00 1.23 7.30
C LYS A 33 22.26 1.85 8.48
N ILE A 34 21.95 1.07 9.51
CA ILE A 34 21.39 1.51 10.78
C ILE A 34 22.44 1.25 11.88
N GLY A 35 22.99 2.32 12.46
CA GLY A 35 24.14 2.22 13.38
C GLY A 35 25.33 1.48 12.77
N HIS A 36 25.66 0.30 13.29
CA HIS A 36 26.75 -0.55 12.77
C HIS A 36 26.27 -1.69 11.86
N SER A 37 24.96 -1.81 11.64
CA SER A 37 24.35 -2.93 10.91
C SER A 37 23.87 -2.50 9.54
N ILE A 38 23.93 -3.42 8.58
CA ILE A 38 23.24 -3.28 7.28
C ILE A 38 21.89 -3.98 7.41
N VAL A 39 20.81 -3.26 7.14
CA VAL A 39 19.44 -3.73 7.31
C VAL A 39 18.69 -3.56 5.99
N THR A 40 17.97 -4.60 5.58
CA THR A 40 17.08 -4.56 4.41
C THR A 40 15.64 -4.42 4.88
N PHE A 41 15.02 -3.30 4.52
CA PHE A 41 13.60 -3.03 4.75
C PHE A 41 12.79 -3.58 3.57
N PRO A 42 11.71 -4.35 3.81
CA PRO A 42 10.84 -4.86 2.75
C PRO A 42 10.04 -3.73 2.08
N PRO A 43 9.41 -3.98 0.92
CA PRO A 43 8.39 -3.09 0.38
C PRO A 43 7.29 -2.84 1.41
N PHE A 44 6.61 -1.70 1.32
CA PHE A 44 5.61 -1.25 2.29
C PHE A 44 6.19 -0.81 3.65
N SER A 45 7.52 -0.77 3.82
CA SER A 45 8.15 -0.09 4.96
C SER A 45 8.01 1.42 4.83
N PHE A 46 8.17 2.14 5.94
CA PHE A 46 7.90 3.58 5.98
C PHE A 46 9.15 4.39 6.31
N LEU A 47 9.32 5.50 5.60
CA LEU A 47 10.16 6.64 5.97
C LEU A 47 9.26 7.67 6.66
N SER A 48 9.43 7.82 7.97
CA SER A 48 8.61 8.70 8.80
C SER A 48 9.38 9.12 10.05
N ASN A 49 9.17 10.36 10.49
CA ASN A 49 9.70 10.86 11.76
C ASN A 49 9.19 10.08 12.99
N SER A 50 8.13 9.28 12.82
CA SER A 50 7.58 8.42 13.86
C SER A 50 8.28 7.06 14.00
N CYS A 51 9.16 6.71 13.06
CA CYS A 51 9.93 5.48 13.11
C CYS A 51 11.16 5.61 14.03
N ASP A 52 11.74 4.48 14.43
CA ASP A 52 12.89 4.45 15.36
C ASP A 52 14.23 4.13 14.69
N ASN A 53 14.25 3.45 13.54
CA ASN A 53 15.51 3.06 12.90
C ASN A 53 16.14 4.23 12.15
N GLU A 54 17.10 4.88 12.78
CA GLU A 54 17.80 6.02 12.20
C GLU A 54 18.89 5.61 11.21
N VAL A 55 18.84 6.20 10.02
CA VAL A 55 19.79 5.97 8.94
C VAL A 55 21.14 6.60 9.27
N SER A 56 22.18 5.78 9.23
CA SER A 56 23.56 6.16 9.51
C SER A 56 24.41 6.39 8.25
N SER A 57 23.88 6.09 7.07
CA SER A 57 24.52 6.38 5.79
C SER A 57 23.48 6.76 4.73
N PRO A 58 23.70 7.83 3.94
CA PRO A 58 22.75 8.22 2.90
C PRO A 58 22.53 7.14 1.84
N ALA A 59 21.34 7.11 1.27
CA ALA A 59 20.96 6.18 0.21
C ALA A 59 19.90 6.78 -0.71
N TRP A 60 19.71 6.17 -1.87
CA TRP A 60 18.56 6.42 -2.73
C TRP A 60 17.55 5.29 -2.55
N ILE A 61 16.29 5.65 -2.32
CA ILE A 61 15.21 4.70 -2.14
C ILE A 61 14.08 4.97 -3.12
N ASP A 62 13.39 3.92 -3.55
CA ASP A 62 12.14 4.05 -4.29
C ASP A 62 10.96 4.08 -3.33
N ASP A 63 10.27 5.21 -3.32
CA ASP A 63 9.17 5.49 -2.41
C ASP A 63 7.99 6.17 -3.11
N VAL A 64 6.86 6.15 -2.44
CA VAL A 64 5.69 6.98 -2.74
C VAL A 64 5.26 7.70 -1.47
N GLU A 65 4.93 8.98 -1.60
CA GLU A 65 4.37 9.77 -0.50
C GLU A 65 2.91 9.39 -0.27
N VAL A 66 2.53 9.18 0.99
CA VAL A 66 1.15 8.97 1.40
C VAL A 66 0.41 10.30 1.26
N ARG A 67 -0.53 10.35 0.31
CA ARG A 67 -1.31 11.55 -0.01
C ARG A 67 -2.77 11.32 0.23
N ASN A 68 -3.47 12.34 0.70
CA ASN A 68 -4.90 12.25 1.01
C ASN A 68 -5.80 12.84 -0.11
N HIS A 69 -5.36 12.77 -1.38
CA HIS A 69 -5.99 13.52 -2.47
C HIS A 69 -6.60 12.65 -3.59
N SER A 70 -7.80 13.09 -4.02
CA SER A 70 -8.58 12.95 -5.27
C SER A 70 -8.64 11.64 -6.07
N ASN A 71 -7.66 10.75 -6.00
CA ASN A 71 -7.61 9.55 -6.85
C ASN A 71 -8.00 8.27 -6.09
N PHE A 72 -8.64 8.42 -4.93
CA PHE A 72 -9.32 7.33 -4.27
C PHE A 72 -10.57 7.81 -3.53
N LYS A 73 -11.52 6.90 -3.29
CA LYS A 73 -12.70 7.16 -2.49
C LYS A 73 -13.02 5.99 -1.56
N PHE A 74 -13.42 6.33 -0.36
CA PHE A 74 -13.91 5.37 0.63
C PHE A 74 -15.42 5.20 0.43
N LEU A 75 -15.86 3.98 0.12
CA LEU A 75 -17.27 3.63 -0.06
C LEU A 75 -17.92 3.23 1.27
N GLY A 76 -17.13 2.73 2.22
CA GLY A 76 -17.64 2.10 3.45
C GLY A 76 -18.44 0.84 3.16
N GLY A 77 -19.14 0.31 4.17
CA GLY A 77 -20.03 -0.85 4.05
C GLY A 77 -20.39 -1.45 5.40
N ASN A 78 -21.40 -2.32 5.41
CA ASN A 78 -21.98 -2.87 6.64
C ASN A 78 -21.91 -4.40 6.71
N GLU A 79 -21.45 -5.07 5.65
CA GLU A 79 -21.35 -6.53 5.64
C GLU A 79 -20.06 -6.96 6.31
N LYS A 80 -20.16 -7.82 7.33
CA LYS A 80 -19.02 -8.29 8.09
C LYS A 80 -18.32 -9.42 7.34
N VAL A 81 -17.10 -9.17 6.88
CA VAL A 81 -16.30 -10.14 6.12
C VAL A 81 -15.05 -10.47 6.91
N ARG A 82 -14.75 -11.76 7.02
CA ARG A 82 -13.51 -12.28 7.61
C ARG A 82 -12.66 -12.94 6.55
N GLY A 83 -11.37 -12.65 6.55
CA GLY A 83 -10.43 -13.28 5.63
C GLY A 83 -9.03 -12.67 5.73
N ARG A 84 -8.15 -13.11 4.84
CA ARG A 84 -6.80 -12.56 4.71
C ARG A 84 -6.74 -11.56 3.58
N LEU A 85 -5.93 -10.51 3.74
CA LEU A 85 -5.66 -9.57 2.65
C LEU A 85 -4.81 -10.23 1.58
N ALA A 86 -5.30 -10.30 0.35
CA ALA A 86 -4.58 -10.90 -0.77
C ALA A 86 -4.62 -10.01 -2.02
N PRO A 87 -3.47 -9.68 -2.62
CA PRO A 87 -3.44 -8.97 -3.89
C PRO A 87 -3.95 -9.87 -5.01
N THR A 88 -4.73 -9.29 -5.93
CA THR A 88 -5.26 -10.01 -7.10
C THR A 88 -4.39 -9.85 -8.34
N THR A 89 -3.31 -9.06 -8.25
CA THR A 89 -2.41 -8.74 -9.36
C THR A 89 -0.95 -8.79 -8.93
N SER A 90 -0.09 -9.31 -9.81
CA SER A 90 1.37 -9.29 -9.65
C SER A 90 2.01 -7.97 -10.08
N ALA A 91 1.24 -7.07 -10.71
CA ALA A 91 1.71 -5.78 -11.20
C ALA A 91 2.19 -4.83 -10.10
N ILE A 92 1.74 -5.05 -8.87
CA ILE A 92 2.02 -4.18 -7.71
C ILE A 92 2.71 -5.03 -6.64
N PRO A 93 4.02 -5.29 -6.77
CA PRO A 93 4.74 -6.21 -5.89
C PRO A 93 4.69 -5.78 -4.41
N THR A 94 4.60 -4.47 -4.17
CA THR A 94 4.50 -3.89 -2.82
C THR A 94 3.30 -4.42 -2.04
N LEU A 95 2.20 -4.81 -2.69
CA LEU A 95 1.01 -5.33 -2.02
C LEU A 95 1.20 -6.74 -1.45
N PHE A 96 2.18 -7.51 -1.93
CA PHE A 96 2.45 -8.84 -1.37
C PHE A 96 2.98 -8.76 0.06
N THR A 97 3.63 -7.65 0.45
CA THR A 97 4.00 -7.47 1.86
C THR A 97 2.77 -7.50 2.75
N LEU A 98 1.64 -6.91 2.33
CA LEU A 98 0.40 -6.85 3.11
C LEU A 98 -0.12 -8.23 3.51
N TYR A 99 0.02 -9.21 2.62
CA TYR A 99 -0.39 -10.59 2.88
C TYR A 99 0.33 -11.16 4.11
N HIS A 100 1.58 -10.74 4.36
CA HIS A 100 2.39 -11.20 5.48
C HIS A 100 2.30 -10.33 6.74
N LEU A 101 1.62 -9.17 6.69
CA LEU A 101 1.52 -8.28 7.86
C LEU A 101 0.44 -8.69 8.84
N TRP A 102 -0.66 -9.22 8.34
CA TRP A 102 -1.79 -9.64 9.14
C TRP A 102 -2.23 -11.04 8.72
N ASP A 103 -2.66 -11.83 9.69
CA ASP A 103 -3.29 -13.14 9.44
C ASP A 103 -4.72 -12.91 8.90
N GLU A 104 -5.74 -13.25 9.68
CA GLU A 104 -7.12 -12.94 9.32
C GLU A 104 -7.55 -11.62 9.95
N LEU A 105 -8.18 -10.78 9.13
CA LEU A 105 -8.87 -9.57 9.55
C LEU A 105 -10.38 -9.80 9.42
N GLU A 106 -11.13 -9.07 10.22
CA GLU A 106 -12.58 -9.00 10.13
C GLU A 106 -12.96 -7.53 9.99
N LEU A 107 -13.58 -7.15 8.87
CA LEU A 107 -13.89 -5.77 8.52
C LEU A 107 -15.31 -5.67 7.97
N ASN A 108 -15.95 -4.51 8.13
CA ASN A 108 -17.19 -4.18 7.45
C ASN A 108 -16.90 -3.68 6.03
N ILE A 109 -17.45 -4.36 5.02
CA ILE A 109 -17.18 -4.15 3.60
C ILE A 109 -18.48 -3.87 2.83
N ASN A 110 -18.42 -3.01 1.81
CA ASN A 110 -19.47 -2.91 0.80
C ASN A 110 -19.21 -3.95 -0.28
N THR A 111 -20.08 -4.96 -0.31
CA THR A 111 -20.06 -6.08 -1.26
C THR A 111 -20.59 -5.70 -2.64
N HIS A 112 -21.19 -4.52 -2.80
CA HIS A 112 -21.57 -3.95 -4.09
C HIS A 112 -20.42 -3.07 -4.59
N TYR A 113 -19.51 -3.68 -5.33
CA TYR A 113 -18.35 -3.02 -5.91
C TYR A 113 -18.37 -3.09 -7.45
N GLU A 114 -17.75 -2.07 -8.06
CA GLU A 114 -17.48 -2.01 -9.48
C GLU A 114 -15.98 -1.82 -9.72
N GLY A 115 -15.51 -2.22 -10.89
CA GLY A 115 -14.12 -2.07 -11.32
C GLY A 115 -13.29 -3.32 -11.13
N ILE A 116 -12.00 -3.18 -11.43
CA ILE A 116 -11.03 -4.29 -11.39
C ILE A 116 -10.59 -4.47 -9.94
N PRO A 117 -10.75 -5.66 -9.34
CA PRO A 117 -10.27 -5.91 -7.98
C PRO A 117 -8.75 -5.91 -7.96
N ILE A 118 -8.16 -5.29 -6.94
CA ILE A 118 -6.70 -5.17 -6.74
C ILE A 118 -6.27 -5.79 -5.41
N LEU A 119 -7.14 -5.68 -4.40
CA LEU A 119 -6.95 -6.29 -3.09
C LEU A 119 -8.27 -6.90 -2.66
N THR A 120 -8.19 -8.09 -2.07
CA THR A 120 -9.34 -8.83 -1.53
C THR A 120 -9.15 -9.07 -0.04
N LEU A 121 -10.25 -9.22 0.69
CA LEU A 121 -10.29 -9.81 2.02
C LEU A 121 -11.04 -11.15 1.91
N GLY A 122 -10.29 -12.25 1.97
CA GLY A 122 -10.83 -13.54 1.55
C GLY A 122 -11.16 -13.52 0.05
N GLU A 123 -12.41 -13.78 -0.32
CA GLU A 123 -12.85 -13.75 -1.72
C GLU A 123 -13.51 -12.41 -2.12
N ILE A 124 -13.68 -11.48 -1.17
CA ILE A 124 -14.41 -10.23 -1.39
C ILE A 124 -13.42 -9.08 -1.68
N PRO A 125 -13.55 -8.39 -2.81
CA PRO A 125 -12.77 -7.19 -3.10
C PRO A 125 -12.96 -6.09 -2.05
N ILE A 126 -11.83 -5.66 -1.48
CA ILE A 126 -11.76 -4.55 -0.53
C ILE A 126 -11.18 -3.29 -1.18
N LEU A 127 -10.43 -3.44 -2.27
CA LEU A 127 -9.93 -2.36 -3.09
C LEU A 127 -10.12 -2.69 -4.57
N THR A 128 -10.82 -1.82 -5.29
CA THR A 128 -11.01 -1.93 -6.73
C THR A 128 -10.52 -0.67 -7.44
N VAL A 129 -10.34 -0.73 -8.75
CA VAL A 129 -10.06 0.44 -9.58
C VAL A 129 -11.09 0.55 -10.69
N LEU A 130 -11.69 1.72 -10.80
CA LEU A 130 -12.65 2.04 -11.85
C LEU A 130 -12.30 3.41 -12.45
N LYS A 131 -12.11 3.46 -13.77
CA LYS A 131 -11.84 4.71 -14.51
C LYS A 131 -10.68 5.54 -13.90
N GLY A 132 -9.63 4.85 -13.46
CA GLY A 132 -8.44 5.48 -12.86
C GLY A 132 -8.62 5.97 -11.42
N VAL A 133 -9.74 5.64 -10.77
CA VAL A 133 -9.99 5.97 -9.36
C VAL A 133 -9.98 4.70 -8.53
N VAL A 134 -9.23 4.72 -7.43
CA VAL A 134 -9.21 3.63 -6.45
C VAL A 134 -10.45 3.71 -5.56
N HIS A 135 -11.22 2.62 -5.47
CA HIS A 135 -12.35 2.51 -4.56
C HIS A 135 -11.97 1.60 -3.40
N ILE A 136 -12.17 2.07 -2.19
CA ILE A 136 -11.91 1.32 -0.96
C ILE A 136 -13.25 0.98 -0.33
N CYS A 137 -13.57 -0.31 -0.25
CA CYS A 137 -14.88 -0.81 0.13
C CYS A 137 -15.10 -0.91 1.65
N THR A 138 -14.25 -0.31 2.48
CA THR A 138 -14.40 -0.25 3.94
C THR A 138 -14.03 1.13 4.47
N LEU A 139 -14.55 1.55 5.63
CA LEU A 139 -14.08 2.75 6.35
C LEU A 139 -13.03 2.43 7.41
N GLU A 140 -12.86 1.15 7.73
CA GLU A 140 -11.94 0.68 8.75
C GLU A 140 -10.50 0.72 8.25
N MET A 141 -9.54 0.78 9.18
CA MET A 141 -8.10 0.86 8.87
C MET A 141 -7.76 1.96 7.84
N ARG A 142 -8.50 3.08 7.88
CA ARG A 142 -8.45 4.14 6.87
C ARG A 142 -7.03 4.56 6.49
N ASN A 143 -6.15 4.75 7.48
CA ASN A 143 -4.77 5.18 7.22
C ASN A 143 -3.95 4.13 6.44
N VAL A 144 -4.16 2.85 6.74
CA VAL A 144 -3.53 1.75 5.99
C VAL A 144 -4.02 1.77 4.55
N PHE A 145 -5.34 1.81 4.33
CA PHE A 145 -5.87 1.79 2.98
C PHE A 145 -5.58 3.08 2.18
N THR A 146 -5.38 4.22 2.83
CA THR A 146 -4.85 5.43 2.17
C THR A 146 -3.42 5.20 1.67
N ALA A 147 -2.56 4.54 2.46
CA ALA A 147 -1.21 4.19 2.02
C ALA A 147 -1.23 3.17 0.87
N VAL A 148 -2.07 2.14 0.98
CA VAL A 148 -2.29 1.16 -0.10
C VAL A 148 -2.78 1.86 -1.36
N ALA A 149 -3.75 2.76 -1.27
CA ALA A 149 -4.25 3.51 -2.42
C ALA A 149 -3.16 4.40 -3.04
N SER A 150 -2.27 4.99 -2.23
CA SER A 150 -1.12 5.76 -2.72
C SER A 150 -0.17 4.88 -3.55
N VAL A 151 0.10 3.66 -3.09
CA VAL A 151 0.86 2.66 -3.85
C VAL A 151 0.14 2.29 -5.14
N VAL A 152 -1.14 1.96 -5.09
CA VAL A 152 -1.90 1.59 -6.30
C VAL A 152 -1.87 2.72 -7.32
N ASN A 153 -2.11 3.96 -6.88
CA ASN A 153 -2.07 5.15 -7.72
C ASN A 153 -0.70 5.41 -8.35
N TYR A 154 0.40 5.05 -7.69
CA TYR A 154 1.74 5.13 -8.29
C TYR A 154 1.87 4.23 -9.52
N TYR A 155 1.31 3.02 -9.47
CA TYR A 155 1.38 2.06 -10.56
C TYR A 155 0.29 2.24 -11.63
N LEU A 156 -0.82 2.94 -11.33
CA LEU A 156 -1.96 3.14 -12.25
C LEU A 156 -1.58 3.68 -13.64
N PRO A 157 -0.74 4.73 -13.79
CA PRO A 157 -0.41 5.29 -15.10
C PRO A 157 0.25 4.29 -16.07
N ASP A 158 0.86 3.23 -15.54
CA ASP A 158 1.52 2.20 -16.34
C ASP A 158 0.63 0.98 -16.62
N TRP A 159 -0.64 0.95 -16.21
CA TRP A 159 -1.53 -0.21 -16.39
C TRP A 159 -1.79 -0.60 -17.86
N ASP A 160 -1.65 0.34 -18.79
CA ASP A 160 -1.64 0.06 -20.22
C ASP A 160 -0.44 -0.79 -20.66
N LYS A 161 0.66 -0.77 -19.89
CA LYS A 161 1.88 -1.56 -20.10
C LYS A 161 1.92 -2.84 -19.25
N VAL A 162 1.21 -2.89 -18.11
CA VAL A 162 1.22 -4.07 -17.20
C VAL A 162 0.13 -5.10 -17.49
N GLY A 163 -0.48 -5.06 -18.68
CA GLY A 163 -1.40 -6.11 -19.16
C GLY A 163 -2.80 -6.12 -18.52
N VAL A 164 -3.16 -5.10 -17.73
CA VAL A 164 -4.46 -5.01 -17.05
C VAL A 164 -5.61 -4.71 -18.03
N LYS A 165 -5.31 -4.24 -19.24
CA LYS A 165 -6.32 -3.96 -20.29
C LYS A 165 -6.88 -5.20 -21.01
N ASN A 166 -6.29 -6.40 -20.90
CA ASN A 166 -6.63 -7.49 -21.83
C ASN A 166 -7.61 -8.56 -21.34
N ASN A 167 -8.15 -8.49 -20.11
CA ASN A 167 -9.12 -9.49 -19.65
C ASN A 167 -10.55 -8.98 -19.46
N TYR A 168 -10.80 -7.69 -19.62
CA TYR A 168 -12.16 -7.14 -19.49
C TYR A 168 -12.38 -6.04 -20.53
N ASN A 169 -12.58 -6.47 -21.79
CA ASN A 169 -13.29 -5.67 -22.77
C ASN A 169 -14.70 -5.41 -22.22
N ILE A 170 -14.90 -4.25 -21.61
CA ILE A 170 -16.23 -3.73 -21.33
C ILE A 170 -16.69 -3.06 -22.64
N PRO A 171 -17.81 -3.49 -23.25
CA PRO A 171 -18.38 -2.85 -24.43
C PRO A 171 -18.77 -1.38 -24.18
#